data_AF-A0A520BZR2-F1
#
_entry.id   AF-A0A520BZR2-F1
#
_cell.length_a   1.000
_cell.length_b   1.000
_cell.length_c   1.000
_cell.angle_alpha   90.00
_cell.angle_beta   90.00
_cell.angle_gamma   90.00
#
_symmetry.space_group_name_H-M   'P 1'
#
loop_
_entity.id
_entity.type
_entity.pdbx_description
1 polymer ?
#
loop_
_entity_poly.entity_id
_entity_poly.type
_entity_poly.pdbx_seq_one_letter_code
_entity_poly.pdbx_strand_id
1 'polypeptide(L)' 'METLIVQPKNKKQLLAIEAVLQALNVTFKKEKSYSPEFISEIAKGEEDIKNGRLTRIKDVQNIWGSIL' A
#
# COMPACT_ATOMS: atom_id res chain seq x y z
N MET A 1 17.76 0.81 15.21
CA MET A 1 17.13 2.04 14.67
C MET A 1 15.79 1.64 14.08
N GLU A 2 14.76 2.43 14.32
CA GLU A 2 13.38 2.13 13.93
C GLU A 2 12.89 3.17 12.91
N THR A 3 11.90 2.79 12.10
CA THR A 3 11.28 3.68 11.09
C THR A 3 9.95 4.20 11.60
N LEU A 4 9.76 5.52 11.57
CA LEU A 4 8.48 6.15 11.88
C LEU A 4 7.68 6.41 10.59
N ILE A 5 6.46 5.87 10.50
CA ILE A 5 5.51 6.12 9.40
C ILE A 5 4.38 6.99 9.95
N VAL A 6 4.13 8.13 9.31
CA VAL A 6 3.06 9.08 9.70
C VAL A 6 1.96 9.10 8.65
N GLN A 7 0.70 9.01 9.09
CA GLN A 7 -0.49 9.00 8.23
C GLN A 7 -1.38 10.22 8.51
N PRO A 8 -1.01 11.43 8.03
CA PRO A 8 -1.80 12.64 8.23
C PRO A 8 -3.15 12.54 7.52
N LYS A 9 -4.22 12.94 8.22
CA LYS A 9 -5.61 12.86 7.71
C LYS A 9 -5.99 14.01 6.79
N ASN A 10 -5.21 15.10 6.80
CA ASN A 10 -5.47 16.29 5.98
C ASN A 10 -4.18 17.07 5.70
N LYS A 11 -4.26 18.00 4.74
CA LYS A 11 -3.13 18.83 4.31
C LYS A 11 -2.53 19.66 5.45
N LYS A 12 -3.35 20.15 6.39
CA LYS A 12 -2.88 20.95 7.52
C LYS A 12 -1.98 20.14 8.45
N GLN A 13 -2.36 18.90 8.76
CA GLN A 13 -1.53 17.98 9.55
C GLN A 13 -0.22 17.65 8.84
N LEU A 14 -0.29 17.35 7.55
CA LEU A 14 0.90 17.04 6.75
C LEU A 14 1.92 18.20 6.78
N LEU A 15 1.46 19.43 6.55
CA LEU A 15 2.32 20.63 6.59
C LEU A 15 2.95 20.85 7.97
N ALA A 16 2.19 20.65 9.05
CA ALA A 16 2.71 20.79 10.42
C ALA A 16 3.81 19.76 10.72
N ILE A 17 3.62 18.50 10.31
CA ILE A 17 4.61 17.44 10.51
C ILE A 17 5.88 17.74 9.69
N GLU A 18 5.74 18.16 8.44
CA GLU A 18 6.87 18.54 7.59
C GLU A 18 7.72 19.65 8.21
N ALA A 19 7.08 20.69 8.75
CA ALA A 19 7.78 21.79 9.42
C ALA A 19 8.58 21.31 10.64
N VAL A 20 8.01 20.40 11.46
CA VAL A 20 8.70 19.83 12.62
C VAL A 20 9.89 18.98 12.16
N LEU A 21 9.72 18.10 11.18
CA LEU A 21 10.80 17.26 10.67
C LEU A 21 11.95 18.08 10.06
N GLN A 22 11.62 19.16 9.33
CA GLN A 22 12.60 20.10 8.81
C GLN A 22 13.36 20.84 9.92
N ALA A 23 12.65 21.31 10.96
CA ALA A 23 13.27 21.99 12.10
C ALA A 23 14.24 21.08 12.87
N LEU A 24 13.97 19.77 12.88
CA LEU A 24 14.84 18.75 13.47
C LEU A 24 15.95 18.26 12.52
N ASN A 25 16.02 18.81 11.31
CA ASN A 25 16.95 18.40 10.25
C ASN A 25 16.88 16.90 9.94
N VAL A 26 15.68 16.33 10.01
CA VAL A 26 15.41 14.92 9.70
C VAL A 26 15.03 14.79 8.24
N THR A 27 15.74 13.92 7.51
CA THR A 27 15.38 13.58 6.13
C THR A 27 14.13 12.72 6.10
N PHE A 28 13.13 13.11 5.30
CA PHE A 28 11.90 12.35 5.11
C PHE A 28 11.56 12.19 3.63
N LYS A 29 10.74 11.18 3.34
CA LYS A 29 10.18 10.90 2.01
C LYS A 29 8.67 10.95 2.08
N LYS A 30 8.04 11.46 1.02
CA LYS A 30 6.58 11.40 0.85
C LYS A 30 6.26 10.26 -0.09
N GLU A 31 5.50 9.30 0.39
CA GLU A 31 4.93 8.25 -0.45
C GLU A 31 3.46 8.58 -0.72
N LYS A 32 3.01 8.33 -1.95
CA LYS A 32 1.60 8.46 -2.27
C LYS A 32 0.88 7.28 -1.63
N SER A 33 -0.18 7.55 -0.88
CA SER A 33 -1.10 6.49 -0.47
C SER A 33 -1.69 5.82 -1.71
N TYR A 34 -1.84 4.50 -1.65
CA TYR A 34 -2.63 3.77 -2.63
C TYR A 34 -4.06 4.30 -2.64
N SER A 35 -4.72 4.22 -3.80
CA SER A 35 -6.11 4.66 -3.91
C SER A 35 -7.01 3.76 -3.04
N PRO A 36 -8.13 4.29 -2.52
CA PRO A 36 -9.08 3.48 -1.75
C PRO A 36 -9.55 2.24 -2.50
N GLU A 37 -9.72 2.35 -3.83
CA GLU A 37 -10.13 1.25 -4.70
C GLU A 37 -9.07 0.13 -4.72
N PHE A 38 -7.78 0.50 -4.84
CA PHE A 38 -6.69 -0.46 -4.79
C PHE A 38 -6.65 -1.20 -3.45
N ILE A 39 -6.81 -0.47 -2.33
CA ILE A 39 -6.84 -1.09 -0.99
C ILE A 39 -8.04 -2.05 -0.88
N SER A 40 -9.19 -1.68 -1.44
CA SER A 40 -10.38 -2.53 -1.44
C SER A 40 -10.17 -3.81 -2.25
N GLU A 41 -9.54 -3.75 -3.42
CA GLU A 41 -9.25 -4.95 -4.24
C GLU A 41 -8.25 -5.88 -3.55
N ILE A 42 -7.24 -5.34 -2.84
CA ILE A 42 -6.33 -6.16 -2.04
C ILE A 42 -7.09 -6.86 -0.91
N ALA A 43 -7.93 -6.13 -0.17
CA ALA A 43 -8.73 -6.71 0.91
C ALA A 43 -9.66 -7.84 0.41
N LYS A 44 -10.26 -7.65 -0.77
CA LYS A 44 -11.05 -8.68 -1.45
C LYS A 44 -10.20 -9.90 -1.81
N GLY A 45 -9.00 -9.68 -2.35
CA GLY A 45 -8.06 -10.77 -2.65
C GLY A 45 -7.67 -11.59 -1.41
N GLU A 46 -7.44 -10.93 -0.27
CA GLU A 46 -7.18 -11.62 1.01
C GLU A 46 -8.40 -12.45 1.46
N GLU A 47 -9.61 -11.95 1.26
CA GLU A 47 -10.84 -12.67 1.55
C GLU A 47 -11.04 -13.88 0.63
N ASP A 48 -10.75 -13.71 -0.67
CA ASP A 48 -10.79 -14.78 -1.67
C ASP A 48 -9.81 -15.90 -1.31
N ILE A 49 -8.60 -15.55 -0.88
CA ILE A 49 -7.61 -16.53 -0.39
C ILE A 49 -8.14 -17.30 0.82
N LYS A 50 -8.69 -16.61 1.83
CA LYS A 50 -9.25 -17.25 3.03
C LYS A 50 -10.39 -18.20 2.71
N ASN A 51 -11.22 -17.84 1.73
CA ASN A 51 -12.36 -18.64 1.29
C ASN A 51 -12.01 -19.68 0.22
N GLY A 52 -10.74 -19.83 -0.17
CA GLY A 52 -10.30 -20.79 -1.19
C GLY A 52 -10.72 -20.44 -2.62
N ARG A 53 -11.14 -19.20 -2.89
CA ARG A 53 -11.49 -18.68 -4.22
C ARG A 53 -10.22 -18.34 -4.99
N LEU A 54 -9.44 -19.36 -5.34
CA LEU A 54 -8.12 -19.23 -5.95
C LEU A 54 -8.09 -19.82 -7.37
N THR A 55 -7.36 -19.15 -8.27
CA THR A 55 -7.03 -19.70 -9.59
C THR A 55 -5.65 -20.34 -9.54
N ARG A 56 -5.59 -21.67 -9.66
CA ARG A 56 -4.31 -22.39 -9.69
C ARG A 56 -3.72 -22.35 -11.10
N ILE A 57 -2.54 -21.76 -11.23
CA ILE A 57 -1.77 -21.78 -12.48
C ILE A 57 -1.30 -23.21 -12.76
N LYS A 58 -1.69 -23.76 -13.91
CA LYS A 58 -1.31 -25.11 -14.33
C LYS A 58 0.04 -25.13 -15.06
N ASP A 59 0.26 -24.11 -15.89
CA ASP A 59 1.50 -23.92 -16.64
C ASP A 59 2.19 -22.62 -16.22
N VAL A 60 3.30 -22.75 -15.49
CA VAL A 60 4.09 -21.61 -15.00
C VAL A 60 4.82 -20.90 -16.15
N GLN A 61 5.05 -21.59 -17.28
CA GLN A 61 5.65 -21.01 -18.48
C GLN A 61 4.61 -20.21 -19.30
N ASN A 62 3.32 -20.46 -19.08
CA ASN A 62 2.22 -19.73 -19.72
C ASN A 62 1.15 -19.30 -18.71
N ILE A 63 1.54 -18.38 -17.83
CA ILE A 63 0.66 -17.82 -16.80
C ILE A 63 -0.56 -17.14 -17.44
N TRP A 64 -0.33 -16.36 -18.51
CA TRP A 64 -1.38 -15.59 -19.18
C TRP A 64 -2.48 -16.46 -19.76
N GLY A 65 -2.14 -17.58 -20.40
CA GLY A 65 -3.13 -18.54 -20.90
C GLY A 65 -3.90 -19.29 -19.81
N SER A 66 -3.48 -19.17 -18.54
CA SER A 66 -4.18 -19.77 -17.40
C SER A 66 -5.10 -18.78 -16.64
N ILE A 67 -5.00 -17.47 -16.91
CA ILE A 67 -5.72 -16.42 -16.17
C ILE A 67 -6.54 -15.46 -17.07
N LEU A 68 -6.39 -15.55 -18.39
CA LEU A 68 -7.22 -14.90 -19.40
C LEU A 68 -8.30 -15.88 -19.88
#